data_AF-A0A3A9SB90-F1
#
_entry.id   AF-A0A3A9SB90-F1
#
_cell.length_a   1.000
_cell.length_b   1.000
_cell.length_c   1.000
_cell.angle_alpha   90.00
_cell.angle_beta   90.00
_cell.angle_gamma   90.00
#
_symmetry.space_group_name_H-M   'P 1'
#
loop_
_entity.id
_entity.type
_entity.pdbx_description
1 polymer ?
#
loop_
_entity_poly.entity_id
_entity_poly.type
_entity_poly.pdbx_seq_one_letter_code
_entity_poly.pdbx_strand_id
1 'polypeptide(L)'
;MEKDEIIKLSEGLYQQALEANCIYSMIEQYHKAKKEYGDVLGCFPAFYNLTYNAMLKACFMEIAKLYDDNSTSLGGLILSCSENINVFPEYREVIEHEIEGEKITTEVPYQHYLKKEEEVFYKEYVELQRRLFSFFSDGDVSDILVQKDFTFPELLELYQKRFNSLSKKKKNLRKQRNNLYAHNGDEIIFNDAVIIEKYPISFSDIKDLIQFALDITRMILGILTNVSRPEIYSNIEEFEFLLKYARVGVAKQKEEEEKWRDSMNVH
;
A
#
# COMPACT_ATOMS: atom_id res chain seq x y z
N MET A 1 -26.87 0.92 1.01
CA MET A 1 -26.05 0.16 0.05
C MET A 1 -26.03 -1.27 0.55
N GLU A 2 -26.41 -2.22 -0.28
CA GLU A 2 -26.51 -3.63 0.14
C GLU A 2 -25.12 -4.23 0.39
N LYS A 3 -25.06 -5.32 1.16
CA LYS A 3 -23.79 -6.02 1.46
C LYS A 3 -22.95 -6.29 0.21
N ASP A 4 -23.58 -6.79 -0.84
CA ASP A 4 -22.90 -7.16 -2.09
C ASP A 4 -22.35 -5.94 -2.85
N GLU A 5 -22.98 -4.79 -2.71
CA GLU A 5 -22.50 -3.53 -3.32
C GLU A 5 -21.26 -3.02 -2.59
N ILE A 6 -21.23 -3.12 -1.24
CA ILE A 6 -20.04 -2.79 -0.42
C ILE A 6 -18.89 -3.72 -0.77
N ILE A 7 -19.15 -5.02 -0.91
CA ILE A 7 -18.14 -5.99 -1.32
C ILE A 7 -17.56 -5.62 -2.69
N LYS A 8 -18.41 -5.41 -3.71
CA LYS A 8 -17.94 -5.04 -5.07
C LYS A 8 -17.12 -3.76 -5.10
N LEU A 9 -17.55 -2.72 -4.38
CA LEU A 9 -16.78 -1.49 -4.25
C LEU A 9 -15.42 -1.75 -3.58
N SER A 10 -15.41 -2.54 -2.52
CA SER A 10 -14.20 -2.89 -1.78
C SER A 10 -13.24 -3.73 -2.62
N GLU A 11 -13.74 -4.65 -3.44
CA GLU A 11 -12.92 -5.46 -4.37
C GLU A 11 -12.27 -4.60 -5.44
N GLY A 12 -13.03 -3.66 -6.04
CA GLY A 12 -12.49 -2.74 -7.05
C GLY A 12 -11.39 -1.82 -6.48
N LEU A 13 -11.58 -1.31 -5.27
CA LEU A 13 -10.60 -0.50 -4.57
C LEU A 13 -9.39 -1.32 -4.10
N TYR A 14 -9.62 -2.54 -3.60
CA TYR A 14 -8.56 -3.47 -3.23
C TYR A 14 -7.66 -3.79 -4.42
N GLN A 15 -8.23 -4.09 -5.58
CA GLN A 15 -7.47 -4.41 -6.79
C GLN A 15 -6.58 -3.24 -7.22
N GLN A 16 -7.11 -2.02 -7.21
CA GLN A 16 -6.33 -0.80 -7.49
C GLN A 16 -5.19 -0.60 -6.47
N ALA A 17 -5.46 -0.83 -5.18
CA ALA A 17 -4.44 -0.72 -4.14
C ALA A 17 -3.34 -1.80 -4.28
N LEU A 18 -3.73 -3.02 -4.64
CA LEU A 18 -2.83 -4.14 -4.91
C LEU A 18 -1.92 -3.86 -6.11
N GLU A 19 -2.49 -3.36 -7.21
CA GLU A 19 -1.74 -2.96 -8.40
C GLU A 19 -0.74 -1.85 -8.08
N ALA A 20 -1.18 -0.79 -7.37
CA ALA A 20 -0.30 0.29 -6.93
C ALA A 20 0.86 -0.23 -6.07
N ASN A 21 0.59 -1.16 -5.15
CA ASN A 21 1.63 -1.75 -4.30
C ASN A 21 2.62 -2.60 -5.10
N CYS A 22 2.14 -3.38 -6.08
CA CYS A 22 3.01 -4.17 -6.95
C CYS A 22 3.91 -3.28 -7.80
N ILE A 23 3.37 -2.21 -8.39
CA ILE A 23 4.16 -1.23 -9.15
C ILE A 23 5.18 -0.53 -8.25
N TYR A 24 4.77 -0.12 -7.05
CA TYR A 24 5.66 0.48 -6.06
C TYR A 24 6.82 -0.46 -5.68
N SER A 25 6.54 -1.74 -5.46
CA SER A 25 7.56 -2.76 -5.21
C SER A 25 8.54 -2.91 -6.38
N MET A 26 8.04 -2.95 -7.63
CA MET A 26 8.91 -2.98 -8.81
C MET A 26 9.81 -1.74 -8.92
N ILE A 27 9.31 -0.55 -8.55
CA ILE A 27 10.11 0.68 -8.49
C ILE A 27 11.21 0.58 -7.42
N GLU A 28 10.92 0.02 -6.23
CA GLU A 28 11.91 -0.23 -5.19
C GLU A 28 12.99 -1.21 -5.66
N GLN A 29 12.58 -2.29 -6.32
CA GLN A 29 13.49 -3.29 -6.90
C GLN A 29 14.38 -2.67 -7.98
N TYR A 30 13.82 -1.85 -8.87
CA TYR A 30 14.60 -1.14 -9.90
C TYR A 30 15.68 -0.23 -9.28
N HIS A 31 15.35 0.50 -8.21
CA HIS A 31 16.32 1.33 -7.50
C HIS A 31 17.47 0.52 -6.88
N LYS A 32 17.17 -0.64 -6.28
CA LYS A 32 18.21 -1.56 -5.78
C LYS A 32 19.05 -2.11 -6.94
N ALA A 33 18.39 -2.58 -7.99
CA ALA A 33 19.04 -3.16 -9.16
C ALA A 33 19.99 -2.19 -9.87
N LYS A 34 19.70 -0.89 -9.88
CA LYS A 34 20.58 0.11 -10.50
C LYS A 34 22.01 0.10 -9.94
N LYS A 35 22.18 -0.24 -8.66
CA LYS A 35 23.50 -0.33 -8.02
C LYS A 35 24.24 -1.61 -8.42
N GLU A 36 23.52 -2.73 -8.47
CA GLU A 36 24.12 -4.05 -8.67
C GLU A 36 24.23 -4.44 -10.14
N TYR A 37 23.25 -4.08 -10.97
CA TYR A 37 23.08 -4.49 -12.38
C TYR A 37 23.21 -3.32 -13.37
N GLY A 38 23.97 -2.27 -13.01
CA GLY A 38 24.18 -1.11 -13.87
C GLY A 38 24.81 -1.45 -15.23
N ASP A 39 25.62 -2.51 -15.28
CA ASP A 39 26.20 -3.08 -16.51
C ASP A 39 25.12 -3.58 -17.47
N VAL A 40 24.11 -4.29 -16.95
CA VAL A 40 22.99 -4.83 -17.73
C VAL A 40 22.00 -3.75 -18.13
N LEU A 41 21.63 -2.89 -17.17
CA LEU A 41 20.69 -1.80 -17.42
C LEU A 41 21.25 -0.80 -18.43
N GLY A 42 22.57 -0.62 -18.44
CA GLY A 42 23.29 0.23 -19.40
C GLY A 42 23.24 -0.27 -20.85
N CYS A 43 22.93 -1.55 -21.10
CA CYS A 43 22.79 -2.08 -22.45
C CYS A 43 21.50 -1.60 -23.15
N PHE A 44 20.43 -1.33 -22.39
CA PHE A 44 19.12 -0.92 -22.93
C PHE A 44 18.56 0.33 -22.23
N PRO A 45 19.30 1.46 -22.24
CA PRO A 45 18.97 2.61 -21.40
C PRO A 45 17.62 3.24 -21.74
N ALA A 46 17.23 3.26 -23.02
CA ALA A 46 15.93 3.79 -23.45
C ALA A 46 14.77 2.95 -22.89
N PHE A 47 14.85 1.62 -22.99
CA PHE A 47 13.83 0.70 -22.50
C PHE A 47 13.61 0.85 -21.00
N TYR A 48 14.70 0.79 -20.22
CA TYR A 48 14.61 0.84 -18.77
C TYR A 48 14.15 2.22 -18.26
N ASN A 49 14.62 3.32 -18.87
CA ASN A 49 14.16 4.67 -18.50
C ASN A 49 12.68 4.89 -18.83
N LEU A 50 12.22 4.46 -20.00
CA LEU A 50 10.81 4.58 -20.38
C LEU A 50 9.91 3.74 -19.47
N THR A 51 10.31 2.50 -19.18
CA THR A 51 9.57 1.59 -18.31
C THR A 51 9.49 2.13 -16.88
N TYR A 52 10.61 2.61 -16.33
CA TYR A 52 10.65 3.24 -15.02
C TYR A 52 9.73 4.45 -14.92
N ASN A 53 9.78 5.36 -15.90
CA ASN A 53 8.90 6.52 -15.95
C ASN A 53 7.42 6.13 -16.10
N ALA A 54 7.11 5.09 -16.89
CA ALA A 54 5.76 4.58 -17.02
C ALA A 54 5.24 4.01 -15.68
N MET A 55 6.06 3.24 -14.97
CA MET A 55 5.71 2.71 -13.64
C MET A 55 5.45 3.83 -12.62
N LEU A 56 6.29 4.87 -12.59
CA LEU A 56 6.06 6.03 -11.71
C LEU A 56 4.70 6.68 -11.98
N LYS A 57 4.38 6.92 -13.26
CA LYS A 57 3.10 7.52 -13.67
C LYS A 57 1.91 6.63 -13.32
N ALA A 58 2.02 5.33 -13.58
CA ALA A 58 0.97 4.36 -13.30
C ALA A 58 0.69 4.27 -11.79
N CYS A 59 1.74 4.09 -10.97
CA CYS A 59 1.63 4.05 -9.51
C CYS A 59 0.96 5.32 -8.97
N PHE A 60 1.43 6.49 -9.42
CA PHE A 60 0.86 7.76 -9.00
C PHE A 60 -0.62 7.90 -9.38
N MET A 61 -0.99 7.49 -10.60
CA MET A 61 -2.37 7.58 -11.08
C MET A 61 -3.32 6.65 -10.33
N GLU A 62 -2.93 5.39 -10.09
CA GLU A 62 -3.74 4.44 -9.32
C GLU A 62 -4.02 4.94 -7.91
N ILE A 63 -2.99 5.48 -7.23
CA ILE A 63 -3.17 6.04 -5.88
C ILE A 63 -4.05 7.29 -5.93
N ALA A 64 -3.88 8.16 -6.92
CA ALA A 64 -4.69 9.35 -7.04
C ALA A 64 -6.19 9.05 -7.22
N LYS A 65 -6.54 7.98 -7.96
CA LYS A 65 -7.92 7.52 -8.11
C LYS A 65 -8.50 7.02 -6.79
N LEU A 66 -7.76 6.18 -6.05
CA LEU A 66 -8.18 5.63 -4.75
C LEU A 66 -8.58 6.73 -3.75
N TYR A 67 -7.93 7.88 -3.84
CA TYR A 67 -8.13 9.02 -2.94
C TYR A 67 -8.90 10.16 -3.57
N ASP A 68 -9.70 9.96 -4.61
CA ASP A 68 -10.56 11.03 -5.13
C ASP A 68 -11.69 11.45 -4.18
N ASP A 69 -12.28 12.62 -4.45
CA ASP A 69 -13.51 13.08 -3.78
C ASP A 69 -14.74 12.58 -4.56
N ASN A 70 -14.99 11.27 -4.53
CA ASN A 70 -16.19 10.68 -5.11
C ASN A 70 -16.67 9.48 -4.28
N SER A 71 -17.89 9.00 -4.56
CA SER A 71 -18.50 7.87 -3.85
C SER A 71 -17.78 6.53 -4.09
N THR A 72 -17.02 6.42 -5.19
CA THR A 72 -16.28 5.22 -5.56
C THR A 72 -14.84 5.19 -5.02
N SER A 73 -14.42 6.19 -4.25
CA SER A 73 -13.08 6.25 -3.65
C SER A 73 -13.06 5.62 -2.25
N LEU A 74 -11.88 5.55 -1.62
CA LEU A 74 -11.76 5.10 -0.23
C LEU A 74 -12.59 5.95 0.74
N GLY A 75 -12.72 7.26 0.48
CA GLY A 75 -13.58 8.12 1.30
C GLY A 75 -15.06 7.75 1.16
N GLY A 76 -15.49 7.46 -0.07
CA GLY A 76 -16.84 6.96 -0.35
C GLY A 76 -17.11 5.58 0.25
N LEU A 77 -16.12 4.67 0.23
CA LEU A 77 -16.22 3.37 0.88
C LEU A 77 -16.39 3.50 2.40
N ILE A 78 -15.57 4.32 3.05
CA ILE A 78 -15.66 4.58 4.50
C ILE A 78 -17.04 5.12 4.87
N LEU A 79 -17.53 6.11 4.12
CA LEU A 79 -18.85 6.68 4.33
C LEU A 79 -19.95 5.62 4.14
N SER A 80 -19.85 4.82 3.07
CA SER A 80 -20.79 3.74 2.80
C SER A 80 -20.80 2.69 3.91
N CYS A 81 -19.65 2.36 4.49
CA CYS A 81 -19.59 1.45 5.64
C CYS A 81 -20.25 2.07 6.88
N SER A 82 -20.01 3.36 7.12
CA SER A 82 -20.57 4.09 8.27
C SER A 82 -22.09 4.22 8.19
N GLU A 83 -22.63 4.51 7.00
CA GLU A 83 -24.08 4.64 6.77
C GLU A 83 -24.81 3.28 6.80
N ASN A 84 -24.08 2.18 6.57
CA ASN A 84 -24.63 0.82 6.50
C ASN A 84 -23.99 -0.09 7.55
N ILE A 85 -23.73 0.43 8.76
CA ILE A 85 -23.01 -0.26 9.83
C ILE A 85 -23.62 -1.63 10.19
N ASN A 86 -24.95 -1.74 10.11
CA ASN A 86 -25.70 -2.96 10.43
C ASN A 86 -25.41 -4.15 9.50
N VAL A 87 -24.77 -3.91 8.35
CA VAL A 87 -24.32 -4.98 7.44
C VAL A 87 -23.15 -5.76 8.03
N PHE A 88 -22.41 -5.15 8.95
CA PHE A 88 -21.22 -5.71 9.55
C PHE A 88 -21.54 -6.32 10.91
N PRO A 89 -20.95 -7.48 11.24
CA PRO A 89 -21.08 -8.04 12.57
C PRO A 89 -20.28 -7.18 13.56
N GLU A 90 -20.94 -6.78 14.65
CA GLU A 90 -20.37 -5.93 15.71
C GLU A 90 -19.11 -6.54 16.33
N TYR A 91 -19.15 -7.87 16.51
CA TYR A 91 -18.04 -8.68 16.98
C TYR A 91 -17.57 -9.61 15.87
N ARG A 92 -16.32 -10.07 15.97
CA ARG A 92 -15.75 -11.02 15.00
C ARG A 92 -16.50 -12.35 15.03
N GLU A 93 -16.86 -12.81 16.21
CA GLU A 93 -17.59 -14.04 16.44
C GLU A 93 -18.40 -13.91 17.74
N VAL A 94 -19.56 -14.57 17.80
CA VAL A 94 -20.38 -14.68 19.00
C VAL A 94 -20.54 -16.17 19.27
N ILE A 95 -19.97 -16.64 20.38
CA ILE A 95 -19.93 -18.06 20.72
C ILE A 95 -20.92 -18.32 21.85
N GLU A 96 -21.88 -19.20 21.59
CA GLU A 96 -22.79 -19.70 22.61
C GLU A 96 -22.22 -20.97 23.26
N HIS A 97 -22.13 -20.95 24.57
CA HIS A 97 -21.69 -22.07 25.40
C HIS A 97 -22.80 -22.48 26.35
N GLU A 98 -22.89 -23.76 26.65
CA GLU A 98 -23.74 -24.28 27.72
C GLU A 98 -22.85 -24.77 28.85
N ILE A 99 -22.84 -24.06 29.98
CA ILE A 99 -22.08 -24.40 31.17
C ILE A 99 -23.07 -24.65 32.29
N GLU A 100 -23.07 -25.87 32.84
CA GLU A 100 -23.97 -26.28 33.94
C GLU A 100 -25.47 -26.08 33.65
N GLY A 101 -25.87 -26.14 32.38
CA GLY A 101 -27.26 -25.95 31.93
C GLY A 101 -27.66 -24.49 31.71
N GLU A 102 -26.75 -23.53 31.94
CA GLU A 102 -26.91 -22.12 31.60
C GLU A 102 -26.26 -21.81 30.25
N LYS A 103 -26.98 -21.09 29.38
CA LYS A 103 -26.46 -20.59 28.12
C LYS A 103 -25.70 -19.28 28.36
N ILE A 104 -24.39 -19.31 28.15
CA ILE A 104 -23.50 -18.16 28.25
C ILE A 104 -23.05 -17.77 26.84
N THR A 105 -23.13 -16.49 26.51
CA THR A 105 -22.67 -15.96 25.22
C THR A 105 -21.36 -15.22 25.42
N THR A 106 -20.36 -15.52 24.59
CA THR A 106 -19.06 -14.83 24.57
C THR A 106 -18.89 -14.06 23.27
N GLU A 107 -18.62 -12.76 23.38
CA GLU A 107 -18.41 -11.85 22.27
C GLU A 107 -16.91 -11.75 21.99
N VAL A 108 -16.48 -12.20 20.81
CA VAL A 108 -15.07 -12.19 20.40
C VAL A 108 -14.78 -10.90 19.63
N PRO A 109 -13.93 -9.99 20.16
CA PRO A 109 -13.65 -8.72 19.51
C PRO A 109 -12.75 -8.87 18.27
N TYR A 110 -12.69 -7.81 17.47
CA TYR A 110 -11.66 -7.65 16.45
C TYR A 110 -10.37 -7.19 17.11
N GLN A 111 -9.36 -8.05 17.09
CA GLN A 111 -8.06 -7.70 17.64
C GLN A 111 -7.19 -7.04 16.57
N HIS A 112 -6.66 -5.85 16.87
CA HIS A 112 -5.84 -5.08 15.95
C HIS A 112 -4.56 -4.60 16.63
N TYR A 113 -3.42 -4.83 15.98
CA TYR A 113 -2.13 -4.30 16.42
C TYR A 113 -2.00 -2.86 15.93
N LEU A 114 -1.93 -1.92 16.88
CA LEU A 114 -1.82 -0.50 16.57
C LEU A 114 -0.48 -0.22 15.89
N LYS A 115 -0.54 0.41 14.71
CA LYS A 115 0.64 0.97 14.05
C LYS A 115 1.09 2.24 14.79
N LYS A 116 2.35 2.66 14.61
CA LYS A 116 2.89 3.87 15.27
C LYS A 116 2.06 5.12 15.02
N GLU A 117 1.52 5.25 13.82
CA GLU A 117 0.67 6.38 13.42
C GLU A 117 -0.77 6.27 13.97
N GLU A 118 -1.15 5.13 14.56
CA GLU A 118 -2.45 4.87 15.19
C GLU A 118 -2.38 5.02 16.71
N GLU A 119 -1.22 4.74 17.31
CA GLU A 119 -0.97 4.89 18.75
C GLU A 119 -1.33 6.30 19.26
N VAL A 120 -1.14 7.32 18.41
CA VAL A 120 -1.48 8.72 18.74
C VAL A 120 -2.96 8.93 19.07
N PHE A 121 -3.85 8.05 18.60
CA PHE A 121 -5.29 8.09 18.90
C PHE A 121 -5.65 7.38 20.21
N TYR A 122 -4.73 6.59 20.79
CA TYR A 122 -4.94 5.77 21.98
C TYR A 122 -3.79 5.89 22.99
N LYS A 123 -3.22 7.09 23.14
CA LYS A 123 -1.99 7.33 23.93
C LYS A 123 -2.04 6.73 25.33
N GLU A 124 -3.10 7.01 26.08
CA GLU A 124 -3.26 6.52 27.46
C GLU A 124 -3.29 4.99 27.52
N TYR A 125 -3.98 4.35 26.58
CA TYR A 125 -4.02 2.89 26.47
C TYR A 125 -2.66 2.31 26.12
N VAL A 126 -1.97 2.91 25.14
CA VAL A 126 -0.64 2.49 24.69
C VAL A 126 0.38 2.62 25.83
N GLU A 127 0.38 3.74 26.55
CA GLU A 127 1.25 3.99 27.70
C GLU A 127 0.99 3.01 28.83
N LEU A 128 -0.28 2.74 29.15
CA LEU A 128 -0.66 1.76 30.16
C LEU A 128 -0.21 0.35 29.79
N GLN A 129 -0.50 -0.11 28.57
CA GLN A 129 -0.12 -1.44 28.08
C GLN A 129 1.40 -1.62 28.12
N ARG A 130 2.14 -0.65 27.56
CA ARG A 130 3.60 -0.64 27.58
C ARG A 130 4.17 -0.67 28.99
N ARG A 131 3.61 0.13 29.91
CA ARG A 131 3.99 0.11 31.32
C ARG A 131 3.75 -1.26 31.95
N LEU A 132 2.61 -1.89 31.68
CA LEU A 132 2.31 -3.24 32.17
C LEU A 132 3.31 -4.26 31.63
N PHE A 133 3.61 -4.25 30.33
CA PHE A 133 4.56 -5.18 29.73
C PHE A 133 6.00 -4.94 30.19
N SER A 134 6.37 -3.71 30.55
CA SER A 134 7.71 -3.40 31.10
C SER A 134 8.01 -4.16 32.40
N PHE A 135 7.00 -4.60 33.15
CA PHE A 135 7.20 -5.46 34.32
C PHE A 135 7.60 -6.91 33.98
N PHE A 136 7.41 -7.33 32.73
CA PHE A 136 7.63 -8.71 32.28
C PHE A 136 8.72 -8.84 31.20
N SER A 137 9.38 -7.74 30.81
CA SER A 137 10.38 -7.72 29.74
C SER A 137 11.53 -6.76 30.06
N ASP A 138 12.76 -7.20 29.78
CA ASP A 138 13.99 -6.39 29.92
C ASP A 138 14.27 -5.52 28.68
N GLY A 139 13.39 -5.53 27.66
CA GLY A 139 13.55 -4.80 26.40
C GLY A 139 13.09 -3.33 26.43
N ASP A 140 13.38 -2.59 25.35
CA ASP A 140 12.88 -1.22 25.18
C ASP A 140 11.35 -1.23 25.07
N VAL A 141 10.71 -0.55 26.02
CA VAL A 141 9.27 -0.43 26.16
C VAL A 141 8.61 0.20 24.92
N SER A 142 9.36 1.03 24.19
CA SER A 142 8.87 1.71 22.99
C SER A 142 8.68 0.77 21.79
N ASP A 143 9.37 -0.38 21.74
CA ASP A 143 9.26 -1.35 20.65
C ASP A 143 8.17 -2.40 20.86
N ILE A 144 7.52 -2.38 22.04
CA ILE A 144 6.43 -3.30 22.36
C ILE A 144 5.23 -2.99 21.47
N LEU A 145 4.80 -4.01 20.72
CA LEU A 145 3.59 -4.00 19.91
C LEU A 145 2.36 -3.96 20.82
N VAL A 146 1.46 -3.00 20.57
CA VAL A 146 0.24 -2.84 21.36
C VAL A 146 -0.95 -3.37 20.58
N GLN A 147 -1.58 -4.42 21.12
CA GLN A 147 -2.83 -4.95 20.61
C GLN A 147 -4.01 -4.28 21.34
N LYS A 148 -5.05 -3.94 20.59
CA LYS A 148 -6.31 -3.42 21.13
C LYS A 148 -7.47 -4.20 20.52
N ASP A 149 -8.42 -4.54 21.39
CA ASP A 149 -9.68 -5.15 21.02
C ASP A 149 -10.69 -4.07 20.62
N PHE A 150 -11.43 -4.33 19.56
CA PHE A 150 -12.40 -3.43 18.95
C PHE A 150 -13.71 -4.14 18.62
N THR A 151 -14.81 -3.43 18.76
CA THR A 151 -16.03 -3.69 17.98
C THR A 151 -15.85 -3.18 16.54
N PHE A 152 -16.67 -3.63 15.60
CA PHE A 152 -16.60 -3.12 14.22
C PHE A 152 -16.77 -1.59 14.12
N PRO A 153 -17.74 -0.95 14.81
CA PRO A 153 -17.86 0.50 14.79
C PRO A 153 -16.60 1.24 15.27
N GLU A 154 -15.97 0.77 16.35
CA GLU A 154 -14.73 1.38 16.85
C GLU A 154 -13.55 1.16 15.89
N LEU A 155 -13.48 -0.02 15.26
CA LEU A 155 -12.47 -0.31 14.24
C LEU A 155 -12.66 0.61 13.03
N LEU A 156 -13.89 0.80 12.55
CA LEU A 156 -14.19 1.74 11.47
C LEU A 156 -13.83 3.18 11.85
N GLU A 157 -14.08 3.59 13.11
CA GLU A 157 -13.68 4.91 13.62
C GLU A 157 -12.15 5.10 13.59
N LEU A 158 -11.37 4.07 13.92
CA LEU A 158 -9.91 4.10 13.78
C LEU A 158 -9.51 4.38 12.32
N TYR A 159 -10.09 3.66 11.36
CA TYR A 159 -9.80 3.88 9.94
C TYR A 159 -10.27 5.26 9.44
N GLN A 160 -11.37 5.80 9.98
CA GLN A 160 -11.79 7.18 9.73
C GLN A 160 -10.76 8.21 10.24
N LYS A 161 -10.27 8.04 11.48
CA LYS A 161 -9.22 8.90 12.05
C LYS A 161 -7.95 8.85 11.20
N ARG A 162 -7.55 7.65 10.77
CA ARG A 162 -6.41 7.42 9.87
C ARG A 162 -6.61 8.06 8.50
N PHE A 163 -7.78 7.92 7.90
CA PHE A 163 -8.10 8.58 6.64
C PHE A 163 -7.99 10.10 6.74
N ASN A 164 -8.44 10.67 7.86
CA ASN A 164 -8.39 12.11 8.12
C ASN A 164 -6.97 12.62 8.38
N SER A 165 -6.13 11.84 9.07
CA SER A 165 -4.71 12.19 9.27
C SER A 165 -3.92 12.25 7.96
N LEU A 166 -4.38 11.56 6.91
CA LEU A 166 -3.78 11.61 5.56
C LEU A 166 -4.19 12.85 4.75
N SER A 167 -5.00 13.77 5.30
CA SER A 167 -5.55 14.95 4.58
C SER A 167 -4.53 15.75 3.79
N LYS A 168 -3.36 16.05 4.36
CA LYS A 168 -2.28 16.78 3.67
C LYS A 168 -1.74 15.99 2.47
N LYS A 169 -1.48 14.69 2.64
CA LYS A 169 -0.97 13.81 1.58
C LYS A 169 -1.97 13.69 0.43
N LYS A 170 -3.26 13.45 0.76
CA LYS A 170 -4.37 13.41 -0.21
C LYS A 170 -4.51 14.71 -0.99
N LYS A 171 -4.44 15.87 -0.31
CA LYS A 171 -4.52 17.18 -0.95
C LYS A 171 -3.38 17.39 -1.95
N ASN A 172 -2.15 17.07 -1.55
CA ASN A 172 -0.98 17.23 -2.41
C ASN A 172 -1.04 16.30 -3.62
N LEU A 173 -1.41 15.03 -3.41
CA LEU A 173 -1.63 14.04 -4.46
C LEU A 173 -2.63 14.53 -5.52
N ARG A 174 -3.80 15.01 -5.10
CA ARG A 174 -4.84 15.54 -6.02
C ARG A 174 -4.36 16.76 -6.79
N LYS A 175 -3.67 17.69 -6.12
CA LYS A 175 -3.13 18.90 -6.77
C LYS A 175 -2.05 18.56 -7.79
N GLN A 176 -1.16 17.63 -7.48
CA GLN A 176 -0.16 17.16 -8.43
C GLN A 176 -0.83 16.43 -9.61
N ARG A 177 -1.79 15.53 -9.38
CA ARG A 177 -2.50 14.84 -10.48
C ARG A 177 -3.15 15.81 -11.45
N ASN A 178 -3.95 16.75 -10.93
CA ASN A 178 -4.75 17.65 -11.75
C ASN A 178 -3.89 18.60 -12.60
N ASN A 179 -2.66 18.88 -12.18
CA ASN A 179 -1.78 19.82 -12.88
C ASN A 179 -0.68 19.14 -13.72
N LEU A 180 -0.17 17.97 -13.28
CA LEU A 180 0.97 17.29 -13.94
C LEU A 180 0.52 16.18 -14.90
N TYR A 181 -0.62 15.53 -14.63
CA TYR A 181 -1.01 14.29 -15.30
C TYR A 181 -2.37 14.36 -15.99
N ALA A 182 -3.17 15.41 -15.74
CA ALA A 182 -4.40 15.67 -16.48
C ALA A 182 -4.09 16.57 -17.69
N HIS A 183 -4.36 16.09 -18.91
CA HIS A 183 -4.22 16.84 -20.16
C HIS A 183 -5.30 17.94 -20.34
N ASN A 184 -5.84 18.51 -19.25
CA ASN A 184 -7.05 19.33 -19.25
C ASN A 184 -6.85 20.76 -18.70
N GLY A 185 -5.61 21.19 -18.46
CA GLY A 185 -5.30 22.58 -18.16
C GLY A 185 -4.81 23.29 -19.41
N ASP A 186 -5.48 24.37 -19.83
CA ASP A 186 -5.11 25.20 -21.00
C ASP A 186 -3.73 25.89 -20.88
N GLU A 187 -3.01 25.68 -19.76
CA GLU A 187 -1.65 26.14 -19.50
C GLU A 187 -0.66 24.96 -19.56
N ILE A 188 -0.64 24.24 -20.70
CA ILE A 188 0.47 23.36 -21.04
C ILE A 188 1.65 24.27 -21.38
N ILE A 189 2.54 24.58 -20.42
CA ILE A 189 3.95 25.00 -20.64
C ILE A 189 4.69 25.08 -19.28
N PHE A 190 5.56 24.10 -19.03
CA PHE A 190 6.81 24.17 -18.24
C PHE A 190 6.78 24.72 -16.81
N ASN A 191 6.07 24.08 -15.86
CA ASN A 191 6.49 24.25 -14.46
C ASN A 191 6.18 23.09 -13.49
N ASP A 192 6.46 21.86 -13.93
CA ASP A 192 6.32 20.67 -13.07
C ASP A 192 7.06 20.82 -11.74
N ALA A 193 8.25 21.43 -11.79
CA ALA A 193 9.07 21.69 -10.61
C ALA A 193 8.37 22.57 -9.57
N VAL A 194 7.72 23.67 -9.97
CA VAL A 194 6.99 24.55 -9.04
C VAL A 194 5.76 23.85 -8.45
N ILE A 195 5.06 23.03 -9.23
CA ILE A 195 3.90 22.28 -8.71
C ILE A 195 4.36 21.24 -7.69
N ILE A 196 5.45 20.52 -7.98
CA ILE A 196 6.04 19.52 -7.08
C ILE A 196 6.53 20.20 -5.79
N GLU A 197 7.19 21.35 -5.89
CA GLU A 197 7.66 22.12 -4.73
C GLU A 197 6.51 22.66 -3.88
N LYS A 198 5.45 23.16 -4.53
CA LYS A 198 4.27 23.72 -3.84
C LYS A 198 3.42 22.66 -3.15
N TYR A 199 3.36 21.46 -3.72
CA TYR A 199 2.53 20.35 -3.22
C TYR A 199 3.37 19.07 -3.08
N PRO A 200 4.38 19.03 -2.20
CA PRO A 200 5.34 17.93 -2.16
C PRO A 200 4.66 16.63 -1.74
N ILE A 201 5.01 15.55 -2.43
CA ILE A 201 4.64 14.19 -2.06
C ILE A 201 5.90 13.32 -2.17
N SER A 202 6.30 12.70 -1.06
CA SER A 202 7.47 11.84 -1.04
C SER A 202 7.11 10.41 -1.45
N PHE A 203 8.14 9.61 -1.79
CA PHE A 203 7.97 8.19 -2.05
C PHE A 203 7.43 7.44 -0.82
N SER A 204 7.81 7.86 0.40
CA SER A 204 7.25 7.33 1.65
C SER A 204 5.78 7.71 1.82
N ASP A 205 5.38 8.92 1.43
CA ASP A 205 3.97 9.32 1.47
C ASP A 205 3.10 8.47 0.56
N ILE A 206 3.63 8.12 -0.63
CA ILE A 206 3.02 7.21 -1.57
C ILE A 206 2.85 5.82 -0.96
N LYS A 207 3.88 5.28 -0.30
CA LYS A 207 3.80 4.00 0.41
C LYS A 207 2.74 4.01 1.51
N ASP A 208 2.71 5.07 2.32
CA ASP A 208 1.72 5.20 3.42
C ASP A 208 0.28 5.23 2.90
N LEU A 209 0.05 5.90 1.76
CA LEU A 209 -1.24 5.92 1.08
C LEU A 209 -1.62 4.54 0.54
N ILE A 210 -0.70 3.84 -0.12
CA ILE A 210 -0.93 2.45 -0.58
C ILE A 210 -1.29 1.55 0.60
N GLN A 211 -0.50 1.60 1.67
CA GLN A 211 -0.69 0.72 2.82
C GLN A 211 -2.04 0.96 3.48
N PHE A 212 -2.43 2.22 3.69
CA PHE A 212 -3.76 2.53 4.22
C PHE A 212 -4.88 1.97 3.33
N ALA A 213 -4.76 2.13 2.02
CA ALA A 213 -5.74 1.62 1.06
C ALA A 213 -5.87 0.10 1.13
N LEU A 214 -4.74 -0.61 1.21
CA LEU A 214 -4.73 -2.07 1.40
C LEU A 214 -5.33 -2.46 2.75
N ASP A 215 -4.92 -1.82 3.85
CA ASP A 215 -5.39 -2.15 5.19
C ASP A 215 -6.92 -2.09 5.27
N ILE A 216 -7.52 -0.97 4.83
CA ILE A 216 -8.96 -0.78 4.97
C ILE A 216 -9.77 -1.67 4.03
N THR A 217 -9.35 -1.82 2.78
CA THR A 217 -10.09 -2.63 1.80
C THR A 217 -10.03 -4.11 2.16
N ARG A 218 -8.86 -4.59 2.61
CA ARG A 218 -8.68 -5.97 3.08
C ARG A 218 -9.42 -6.23 4.38
N MET A 219 -9.43 -5.27 5.32
CA MET A 219 -10.23 -5.38 6.54
C MET A 219 -11.72 -5.54 6.19
N ILE A 220 -12.29 -4.65 5.39
CA ILE A 220 -13.71 -4.69 5.00
C ILE A 220 -14.05 -6.02 4.31
N LEU A 221 -13.23 -6.43 3.33
CA LEU A 221 -13.42 -7.70 2.63
C LEU A 221 -13.30 -8.89 3.57
N GLY A 222 -12.29 -8.90 4.45
CA GLY A 222 -12.09 -9.96 5.43
C GLY A 222 -13.28 -10.11 6.36
N ILE A 223 -13.85 -9.01 6.83
CA ILE A 223 -15.03 -9.03 7.71
C ILE A 223 -16.28 -9.52 6.97
N LEU A 224 -16.52 -9.03 5.75
CA LEU A 224 -17.76 -9.34 5.03
C LEU A 224 -17.76 -10.72 4.34
N THR A 225 -16.57 -11.21 3.95
CA THR A 225 -16.41 -12.43 3.15
C THR A 225 -15.69 -13.56 3.89
N ASN A 226 -15.03 -13.27 5.01
CA ASN A 226 -14.13 -14.18 5.71
C ASN A 226 -12.97 -14.72 4.85
N VAL A 227 -12.60 -14.00 3.77
CA VAL A 227 -11.50 -14.38 2.88
C VAL A 227 -10.34 -13.42 3.05
N SER A 228 -9.15 -13.98 3.34
CA SER A 228 -7.91 -13.22 3.35
C SER A 228 -7.45 -12.88 1.93
N ARG A 229 -6.97 -11.66 1.75
CA ARG A 229 -6.51 -11.12 0.48
C ARG A 229 -5.01 -10.80 0.56
N PRO A 230 -4.19 -11.14 -0.45
CA PRO A 230 -2.76 -10.83 -0.45
C PRO A 230 -2.50 -9.32 -0.57
N GLU A 231 -1.32 -8.86 -0.14
CA GLU A 231 -0.89 -7.45 -0.31
C GLU A 231 -0.07 -7.23 -1.57
N ILE A 232 0.42 -8.31 -2.19
CA ILE A 232 1.31 -8.27 -3.34
C ILE A 232 1.10 -9.53 -4.18
N TYR A 233 1.37 -9.44 -5.48
CA TYR A 233 1.37 -10.62 -6.35
C TYR A 233 2.48 -11.60 -5.95
N SER A 234 2.18 -12.89 -6.09
CA SER A 234 3.21 -13.92 -6.09
C SER A 234 4.26 -13.59 -7.16
N ASN A 235 5.51 -13.92 -6.90
CA ASN A 235 6.61 -13.80 -7.86
C ASN A 235 7.00 -12.36 -8.26
N ILE A 236 6.54 -11.34 -7.54
CA ILE A 236 6.92 -9.95 -7.80
C ILE A 236 8.44 -9.69 -7.70
N GLU A 237 9.17 -10.56 -6.99
CA GLU A 237 10.63 -10.48 -6.78
C GLU A 237 11.44 -11.12 -7.93
N GLU A 238 10.79 -11.69 -8.94
CA GLU A 238 11.49 -12.36 -10.06
C GLU A 238 12.29 -11.40 -10.96
N PHE A 239 12.12 -10.09 -10.80
CA PHE A 239 12.89 -9.09 -11.55
C PHE A 239 14.41 -9.25 -11.36
N GLU A 240 14.86 -9.62 -10.17
CA GLU A 240 16.29 -9.87 -9.94
C GLU A 240 16.79 -11.09 -10.75
N PHE A 241 16.00 -12.15 -10.84
CA PHE A 241 16.35 -13.32 -11.65
C PHE A 241 16.43 -12.97 -13.14
N LEU A 242 15.51 -12.16 -13.65
CA LEU A 242 15.56 -11.65 -15.02
C LEU A 242 16.89 -10.91 -15.29
N LEU A 243 17.32 -10.06 -14.36
CA LEU A 243 18.59 -9.32 -14.48
C LEU A 243 19.82 -10.25 -14.41
N LYS A 244 19.78 -11.28 -13.57
CA LYS A 244 20.82 -12.32 -13.52
C LYS A 244 20.96 -13.03 -14.86
N TYR A 245 19.84 -13.43 -15.48
CA TYR A 245 19.85 -14.04 -16.81
C TYR A 245 20.35 -13.09 -17.90
N ALA A 246 19.91 -11.82 -17.87
CA ALA A 246 20.36 -10.82 -18.82
C ALA A 246 21.87 -10.56 -18.71
N ARG A 247 22.46 -10.57 -17.51
CA ARG A 247 23.91 -10.43 -17.30
C ARG A 247 24.72 -11.52 -18.02
N VAL A 248 24.24 -12.76 -18.00
CA VAL A 248 24.89 -13.86 -18.73
C VAL A 248 24.90 -13.57 -20.23
N GLY A 249 23.80 -13.06 -20.77
CA GLY A 249 23.70 -12.62 -22.17
C GLY A 249 24.70 -11.51 -22.51
N VAL A 250 24.79 -10.49 -21.65
CA VAL A 250 25.74 -9.38 -21.82
C VAL A 250 27.20 -9.86 -21.79
N ALA A 251 27.53 -10.80 -20.88
CA ALA A 251 28.87 -11.38 -20.82
C ALA A 251 29.21 -12.13 -22.12
N LYS A 252 28.29 -12.95 -22.61
CA LYS A 252 28.47 -13.70 -23.86
C LYS A 252 28.63 -12.79 -25.08
N GLN A 253 27.85 -11.72 -25.16
CA GLN A 253 27.99 -10.74 -26.24
C GLN A 253 29.39 -10.12 -26.25
N LYS A 254 29.93 -9.75 -25.09
CA LYS A 254 31.30 -9.20 -24.99
C LYS A 254 32.35 -10.18 -25.48
N GLU A 255 32.23 -11.47 -25.14
CA GLU A 255 33.13 -12.51 -25.65
C GLU A 255 33.07 -12.64 -27.19
N GLU A 256 31.88 -12.54 -27.78
CA GLU A 256 31.69 -12.59 -29.23
C GLU A 256 32.28 -11.35 -29.93
N GLU A 257 32.12 -10.17 -29.34
CA GLU A 257 32.71 -8.92 -29.83
C GLU A 257 34.24 -8.92 -29.76
N GLU A 258 34.83 -9.49 -28.70
CA GLU A 258 36.29 -9.66 -28.57
C GLU A 258 36.84 -10.62 -29.63
N LYS A 259 36.21 -11.79 -29.80
CA LYS A 259 36.60 -12.75 -30.86
C LYS A 259 36.53 -12.12 -32.25
N TRP A 260 35.50 -11.31 -32.51
CA TRP A 260 35.36 -10.61 -33.78
C TRP A 260 36.46 -9.54 -33.98
N ARG A 261 36.76 -8.74 -32.95
CA ARG A 261 37.87 -7.76 -32.99
C ARG A 261 39.22 -8.43 -33.23
N ASP A 262 39.49 -9.54 -32.56
CA ASP A 262 40.75 -10.28 -32.73
C ASP A 262 40.86 -10.84 -34.15
N SER A 263 39.75 -11.30 -34.74
CA SER A 263 39.74 -11.74 -36.14
C SER A 263 40.03 -10.62 -37.16
N MET A 264 39.72 -9.36 -36.82
CA MET A 264 40.00 -8.20 -37.67
C MET A 264 41.42 -7.65 -37.54
N ASN A 265 42.09 -7.87 -36.39
CA ASN A 265 43.47 -7.41 -36.15
C ASN A 265 44.55 -8.37 -36.70
N VAL A 266 44.16 -9.49 -37.29
CA VAL A 266 45.06 -10.52 -37.87
C VAL A 266 45.24 -10.32 -39.40
N HIS A 267 44.80 -9.19 -39.95
CA HIS A 267 45.04 -8.74 -41.34
C HIS A 267 45.67 -7.35 -41.36
#